data_AF-A0AAV4CM97-F1
#
_entry.id   AF-A0AAV4CM97-F1
#
_cell.length_a   1.000
_cell.length_b   1.000
_cell.length_c   1.000
_cell.angle_alpha   90.00
_cell.angle_beta   90.00
_cell.angle_gamma   90.00
#
_symmetry.space_group_name_H-M   'P 1'
#
loop_
_entity.id
_entity.type
_entity.pdbx_description
1 polymer ?
#
loop_
_entity_poly.entity_id
_entity_poly.type
_entity_poly.pdbx_seq_one_letter_code
_entity_poly.pdbx_strand_id
1 'polypeptide(L)'
;MVKLKSNDQAKKLGAIVTLLDIPVIVSPHKSLNSSIGVIRSRDLRCCSEEMVEELRGVAHARPIKVRRVEDKIQTDTVFLTFDSPKPPSRIRAG
;
A
#
# COMPACT_ATOMS: atom_id res chain seq x y z
N MET A 1 3.71 -5.02 19.45
CA MET A 1 3.83 -5.06 17.97
C MET A 1 5.13 -5.77 17.60
N VAL A 2 5.08 -6.84 16.79
CA VAL A 2 6.26 -7.65 16.43
C VAL A 2 6.58 -7.45 14.95
N LYS A 3 7.84 -7.15 14.61
CA LYS A 3 8.32 -7.06 13.22
C LYS A 3 8.99 -8.36 12.82
N LEU A 4 8.65 -8.85 11.63
CA LEU A 4 9.17 -10.10 11.08
C LEU A 4 9.99 -9.82 9.84
N LYS A 5 11.07 -10.59 9.62
CA LYS A 5 11.98 -10.40 8.49
C LYS A 5 11.61 -11.24 7.28
N SER A 6 10.85 -12.32 7.49
CA SER A 6 10.44 -13.27 6.45
C SER A 6 8.96 -13.65 6.61
N ASN A 7 8.34 -14.00 5.48
CA ASN A 7 7.00 -14.58 5.44
C ASN A 7 6.94 -15.91 6.22
N ASP A 8 8.02 -16.69 6.24
CA ASP A 8 8.07 -17.96 7.00
C ASP A 8 7.95 -17.73 8.51
N GLN A 9 8.55 -16.64 9.02
CA GLN A 9 8.37 -16.25 10.42
C GLN A 9 6.92 -15.83 10.69
N ALA A 10 6.29 -15.14 9.74
CA ALA A 10 4.88 -14.73 9.86
C ALA A 10 3.94 -15.92 9.89
N LYS A 11 4.16 -16.92 9.04
CA LYS A 11 3.40 -18.18 9.05
C LYS A 11 3.55 -18.94 10.36
N LYS A 12 4.79 -19.10 10.84
CA LYS A 12 5.06 -19.77 12.12
C LYS A 12 4.40 -19.03 13.29
N LEU A 13 4.48 -17.70 13.32
CA LEU A 13 3.87 -16.89 14.36
C LEU A 13 2.33 -16.94 14.29
N GLY A 14 1.75 -16.90 13.09
CA GLY A 14 0.30 -16.99 12.88
C GLY A 14 -0.30 -18.34 13.29
N ALA A 15 0.49 -19.40 13.31
CA ALA A 15 0.07 -20.73 13.78
C ALA A 15 0.12 -20.87 15.31
N ILE A 16 0.71 -19.91 16.04
CA ILE A 16 0.76 -19.94 17.50
C ILE A 16 -0.61 -19.53 18.04
N VAL A 17 -1.28 -20.49 18.69
CA VAL A 17 -2.56 -20.31 19.38
C VAL A 17 -2.41 -20.26 20.90
N THR A 18 -1.30 -20.76 21.44
CA THR A 18 -1.00 -20.75 22.88
C THR A 18 0.45 -20.37 23.15
N LEU A 19 0.67 -19.59 24.20
CA LEU A 19 1.99 -19.20 24.69
C LEU A 19 2.03 -19.45 26.20
N LEU A 20 2.82 -20.42 26.65
CA LEU A 20 2.86 -20.84 28.07
C LEU A 20 1.44 -21.13 28.63
N ASP A 21 0.67 -21.91 27.87
CA ASP A 21 -0.74 -22.28 28.16
C ASP A 21 -1.75 -21.12 28.17
N ILE A 22 -1.32 -19.90 27.83
CA ILE A 22 -2.20 -18.75 27.66
C ILE A 22 -2.65 -18.70 26.20
N PRO A 23 -3.96 -18.71 25.89
CA PRO A 23 -4.43 -18.56 24.52
C PRO A 23 -4.10 -17.16 23.98
N VAL A 24 -3.56 -17.12 22.76
CA VAL A 24 -3.16 -15.88 22.08
C VAL A 24 -3.73 -15.84 20.67
N ILE A 25 -3.99 -14.62 20.18
CA ILE A 25 -4.43 -14.38 18.79
C ILE A 25 -3.35 -13.60 18.07
N VAL A 26 -2.82 -14.18 17.01
CA VAL A 26 -1.88 -13.51 16.11
C VAL A 26 -2.63 -13.12 14.84
N SER A 27 -2.67 -11.82 14.54
CA SER A 27 -3.25 -11.30 13.30
C SER A 27 -2.29 -10.36 12.59
N PRO A 28 -2.29 -10.34 11.24
CA PRO A 28 -1.53 -9.35 10.48
C PRO A 28 -2.00 -7.94 10.82
N HIS A 29 -1.07 -7.02 11.00
CA HIS A 29 -1.42 -5.62 11.21
C HIS A 29 -1.96 -4.99 9.92
N LYS A 30 -3.14 -4.37 9.98
CA LYS A 30 -3.87 -3.88 8.79
C LYS A 30 -3.13 -2.80 8.01
N SER A 31 -2.42 -1.89 8.69
CA SER A 31 -1.78 -0.72 8.06
C SER A 31 -0.25 -0.79 7.97
N LEU A 32 0.38 -1.82 8.54
CA LEU A 32 1.85 -1.95 8.51
C LEU A 32 2.34 -3.03 7.53
N ASN A 33 1.41 -3.77 6.93
CA ASN A 33 1.68 -4.68 5.83
C ASN A 33 1.43 -4.03 4.46
N SER A 34 1.32 -2.71 4.40
CA SER A 34 1.23 -1.95 3.17
C SER A 34 2.53 -1.18 2.91
N SER A 35 2.72 -0.78 1.66
CA SER A 35 3.80 0.11 1.24
C SER A 35 3.23 1.23 0.37
N ILE A 36 3.94 2.35 0.31
CA ILE A 36 3.55 3.51 -0.49
C ILE A 36 4.64 3.78 -1.53
N GLY A 37 4.21 3.94 -2.79
CA GLY A 37 5.04 4.38 -3.90
C GLY A 37 4.60 5.75 -4.41
N VAL A 38 5.52 6.43 -5.10
CA VAL A 38 5.27 7.69 -5.80
C VAL A 38 5.64 7.50 -7.26
N ILE A 39 4.74 7.88 -8.14
CA ILE A 39 4.93 7.86 -9.60
C ILE A 39 4.60 9.25 -10.15
N ARG A 40 5.41 9.69 -11.11
CA ARG A 40 5.20 10.94 -11.85
C ARG A 40 5.26 10.68 -13.34
N SER A 41 4.21 11.06 -14.07
CA SER A 41 4.16 11.03 -15.54
C SER A 41 3.16 12.06 -16.05
N ARG A 42 3.44 12.66 -17.21
CA ARG A 42 2.57 13.70 -17.80
C ARG A 42 1.17 13.17 -18.10
N ASP A 43 1.08 11.89 -18.45
CA ASP A 43 -0.20 11.21 -18.74
C ASP A 43 -1.07 11.12 -17.48
N LEU A 44 -0.47 11.18 -16.28
CA LEU A 44 -1.16 11.09 -15.00
C LEU A 44 -1.84 12.38 -14.55
N ARG A 45 -1.64 13.47 -15.28
CA ARG A 45 -2.17 14.79 -14.92
C ARG A 45 -3.71 14.84 -14.91
N CYS A 46 -4.36 14.00 -15.71
CA CYS A 46 -5.82 13.89 -15.79
C CYS A 46 -6.37 12.62 -15.10
N CYS A 47 -5.52 11.83 -14.44
CA CYS A 47 -5.96 10.57 -13.87
C CYS A 47 -6.82 10.80 -12.62
N SER A 48 -7.99 10.15 -12.61
CA SER A 48 -8.91 10.10 -11.48
C SER A 48 -8.55 8.95 -10.54
N GLU A 49 -9.21 8.90 -9.39
CA GLU A 49 -9.09 7.79 -8.43
C GLU A 49 -9.59 6.45 -9.02
N GLU A 50 -10.35 6.48 -10.12
CA GLU A 50 -10.87 5.31 -10.83
C GLU A 50 -9.77 4.51 -11.56
N MET A 51 -8.64 5.15 -11.89
CA MET A 51 -7.50 4.46 -12.52
C MET A 51 -6.85 3.41 -11.59
N VAL A 52 -7.23 3.37 -10.31
CA VAL A 52 -6.86 2.29 -9.38
C VAL A 52 -7.33 0.94 -9.89
N GLU A 53 -8.52 0.87 -10.48
CA GLU A 53 -9.12 -0.40 -10.93
C GLU A 53 -8.30 -1.03 -12.05
N GLU A 54 -7.66 -0.20 -12.88
CA GLU A 54 -6.80 -0.60 -14.00
C GLU A 54 -5.39 -1.04 -13.54
N LEU A 55 -4.96 -0.66 -12.32
CA LEU A 55 -3.61 -0.90 -11.82
C LEU A 55 -3.53 -2.16 -10.95
N ARG A 56 -2.97 -3.24 -11.52
CA ARG A 56 -2.79 -4.49 -10.77
C ARG A 56 -1.80 -4.33 -9.61
N GLY A 57 -2.24 -4.72 -8.42
CA GLY A 57 -1.44 -4.70 -7.18
C GLY A 57 -1.48 -3.38 -6.43
N VAL A 58 -2.28 -2.40 -6.87
CA VAL A 58 -2.49 -1.14 -6.16
C VAL A 58 -3.81 -1.22 -5.39
N ALA A 59 -3.77 -0.98 -4.09
CA ALA A 59 -4.95 -0.92 -3.23
C ALA A 59 -5.61 0.47 -3.25
N HIS A 60 -4.82 1.53 -3.43
CA HIS A 60 -5.32 2.89 -3.54
C HIS A 60 -4.36 3.74 -4.36
N ALA A 61 -4.86 4.59 -5.25
CA ALA A 61 -4.09 5.62 -5.92
C ALA A 61 -4.68 6.98 -5.55
N ARG A 62 -3.83 7.96 -5.28
CA ARG A 62 -4.27 9.31 -4.91
C ARG A 62 -3.43 10.35 -5.63
N PRO A 63 -4.01 11.19 -6.50
CA PRO A 63 -3.26 12.25 -7.14
C PRO A 63 -2.82 13.29 -6.11
N ILE A 64 -1.58 13.76 -6.25
CA ILE A 64 -1.06 14.85 -5.44
C ILE A 64 -1.65 16.15 -5.98
N LYS A 65 -2.36 16.86 -5.12
CA LYS A 65 -2.95 18.16 -5.42
C LYS A 65 -2.16 19.23 -4.69
N VAL A 66 -1.64 20.19 -5.43
CA VAL A 66 -0.91 21.35 -4.89
C VAL A 66 -1.89 22.51 -4.78
N ARG A 67 -1.94 23.14 -3.62
CA ARG A 67 -2.69 24.37 -3.43
C ARG A 67 -1.83 25.54 -3.89
N ARG A 68 -2.24 26.23 -4.95
CA ARG A 68 -1.77 27.59 -5.26
C ARG A 68 -2.79 28.57 -4.70
N VAL A 69 -2.37 29.82 -4.53
CA VAL A 69 -3.02 30.90 -3.77
C VAL A 69 -4.55 30.77 -3.66
N GLU A 70 -5.26 30.57 -4.78
CA GLU A 70 -6.72 30.39 -4.78
C GLU A 70 -7.21 29.02 -5.32
N ASP A 71 -6.34 28.21 -5.93
CA ASP A 71 -6.73 26.98 -6.66
C ASP A 71 -6.04 25.70 -6.17
N LYS A 72 -6.81 24.60 -6.17
CA LYS A 72 -6.30 23.24 -5.94
C LYS A 72 -5.95 22.59 -7.29
N ILE A 73 -4.69 22.69 -7.67
CA ILE A 73 -4.19 22.18 -8.96
C ILE A 73 -3.74 20.73 -8.80
N GLN A 74 -4.30 19.84 -9.61
CA GLN A 74 -3.82 18.46 -9.73
C GLN A 74 -2.45 18.43 -10.43
N THR A 75 -1.52 17.68 -9.84
CA THR A 75 -0.19 17.45 -10.43
C THR A 75 -0.18 16.19 -11.30
N ASP A 76 0.92 16.00 -12.00
CA ASP A 76 1.30 14.80 -12.74
C ASP A 76 1.85 13.68 -11.83
N THR A 77 1.69 13.81 -10.50
CA THR A 77 2.25 12.90 -9.50
C THR A 77 1.15 12.21 -8.70
N VAL A 78 1.28 10.91 -8.46
CA VAL A 78 0.30 10.06 -7.79
C VAL A 78 0.96 9.23 -6.70
N PHE A 79 0.33 9.16 -5.52
CA PHE A 79 0.64 8.18 -4.49
C PHE A 79 -0.04 6.85 -4.80
N LEU A 80 0.70 5.75 -4.74
CA LEU A 80 0.17 4.40 -4.85
C LEU A 80 0.34 3.69 -3.51
N THR A 81 -0.74 3.19 -2.94
CA THR A 81 -0.74 2.32 -1.77
C THR A 81 -0.84 0.88 -2.26
N PHE A 82 0.12 0.04 -1.87
CA PHE A 82 0.13 -1.39 -2.14
C PHE A 82 -0.34 -2.15 -0.90
N ASP A 83 -1.03 -3.26 -1.09
CA ASP A 83 -1.44 -4.21 -0.04
C ASP A 83 -0.29 -5.14 0.43
N SER A 84 0.91 -4.87 -0.06
CA SER A 84 2.13 -5.62 0.25
C SER A 84 3.15 -4.76 1.00
N PRO A 85 3.92 -5.34 1.93
CA PRO A 85 4.90 -4.61 2.75
C PRO A 85 6.12 -4.15 1.95
N LYS A 86 6.30 -4.67 0.74
CA LYS A 86 7.35 -4.24 -0.20
C LYS A 86 6.67 -3.83 -1.51
N PRO A 87 7.01 -2.65 -2.06
CA PRO A 87 6.44 -2.24 -3.33
C PRO A 87 6.86 -3.22 -4.45
N PRO A 88 5.98 -3.50 -5.42
CA PRO A 88 6.32 -4.33 -6.56
C PRO A 88 7.39 -3.64 -7.44
N SER A 89 8.21 -4.45 -8.12
CA SER A 89 9.26 -3.92 -9.01
C SER A 89 8.73 -3.29 -10.29
N ARG A 90 7.52 -3.69 -10.73
CA ARG A 90 6.82 -3.16 -11.89
C ARG A 90 5.33 -3.16 -11.64
N ILE A 91 4.64 -2.17 -12.19
CA ILE A 91 3.19 -2.02 -12.14
C ILE A 91 2.71 -2.02 -13.59
N ARG A 92 1.63 -2.74 -13.86
CA ARG A 92 1.01 -2.81 -15.20
C ARG A 92 -0.38 -2.18 -15.12
N ALA A 93 -0.65 -1.27 -16.04
CA ALA A 93 -2.02 -0.86 -16.36
C ALA A 93 -2.61 -1.92 -17.30
N GLY A 94 -3.78 -2.43 -16.94
CA GLY A 94 -4.59 -3.32 -17.78
C GLY A 94 -5.21 -2.59 -18.94
#